data_AF-A0A371IC01-F1
#
_entry.id   AF-A0A371IC01-F1
#
_cell.length_a   1.000
_cell.length_b   1.000
_cell.length_c   1.000
_cell.angle_alpha   90.00
_cell.angle_beta   90.00
_cell.angle_gamma   90.00
#
_symmetry.space_group_name_H-M   'P 1'
#
loop_
_entity.id
_entity.type
_entity.pdbx_description
1 polymer ?
#
loop_
_entity_poly.entity_id
_entity_poly.type
_entity_poly.pdbx_seq_one_letter_code
_entity_poly.pdbx_strand_id
1 'polypeptide(L)'
;MSRDLWAKQLDQATERTIHWYPMWNEREEIIVRCGGFLNVSLLGTQGDINYNLELLSRQAGYPVIKVPSEEDMNPFIIHGLKAHNGEFHRRIRHAWRSVIQRGREWGTRSCGTSTETG
;
A
#
# COMPACT_ATOMS: atom_id res chain seq x y z
N MET A 1 -7.63 -15.53 22.16
CA MET A 1 -7.07 -16.72 21.48
C MET A 1 -5.69 -17.00 22.02
N SER A 2 -5.31 -18.26 22.24
CA SER A 2 -3.96 -18.63 22.66
C SER A 2 -2.98 -18.65 21.47
N ARG A 3 -1.68 -18.54 21.75
CA ARG A 3 -0.61 -18.61 20.74
C ARG A 3 -0.66 -19.91 19.94
N ASP A 4 -0.93 -21.02 20.60
CA ASP A 4 -0.92 -22.36 19.98
C ASP A 4 -2.10 -22.53 19.02
N LEU A 5 -3.23 -21.89 19.31
CA LEU A 5 -4.37 -21.85 18.40
C LEU A 5 -4.08 -21.04 17.14
N TRP A 6 -3.37 -19.91 17.27
CA TRP A 6 -2.92 -19.09 16.13
C TRP A 6 -1.93 -19.84 15.24
N ALA A 7 -0.94 -20.51 15.83
CA ALA A 7 0.04 -21.29 15.08
C ALA A 7 -0.63 -22.39 14.26
N LYS A 8 -1.56 -23.13 14.86
CA LYS A 8 -2.33 -24.17 14.18
C LYS A 8 -3.21 -23.62 13.05
N GLN A 9 -3.84 -22.47 13.26
CA GLN A 9 -4.66 -21.83 12.21
C GLN A 9 -3.81 -21.36 11.03
N LEU A 10 -2.64 -20.77 11.29
CA LEU A 10 -1.71 -20.35 10.22
C LEU A 10 -1.14 -21.54 9.45
N ASP A 11 -0.80 -22.64 10.15
CA ASP A 11 -0.29 -23.87 9.53
C ASP A 11 -1.33 -24.54 8.61
N GLN A 12 -2.61 -24.44 8.98
CA GLN A 12 -3.73 -24.96 8.19
C GLN A 12 -4.20 -24.00 7.10
N ALA A 13 -3.67 -22.78 7.06
CA ALA A 13 -4.13 -21.76 6.15
C ALA A 13 -3.59 -22.05 4.73
N THR A 14 -4.50 -22.05 3.76
CA THR A 14 -4.21 -22.24 2.34
C THR A 14 -4.52 -20.95 1.58
N GLU A 15 -4.10 -20.86 0.31
CA GLU A 15 -4.46 -19.74 -0.58
C GLU A 15 -5.99 -19.52 -0.67
N ARG A 16 -6.79 -20.56 -0.42
CA ARG A 16 -8.26 -20.51 -0.42
C ARG A 16 -8.86 -19.97 0.87
N THR A 17 -8.14 -20.07 1.99
CA THR A 17 -8.62 -19.63 3.30
C THR A 17 -8.02 -18.30 3.73
N ILE A 18 -6.92 -17.87 3.09
CA ILE A 18 -6.31 -16.55 3.31
C ILE A 18 -6.75 -15.60 2.20
N HIS A 19 -7.66 -14.69 2.53
CA HIS A 19 -7.90 -13.53 1.70
C HIS A 19 -6.93 -12.42 2.11
N TRP A 20 -5.85 -12.26 1.32
CA TRP A 20 -4.84 -11.20 1.53
C TRP A 20 -5.39 -9.79 1.39
N TYR A 21 -6.55 -9.66 0.74
CA TYR A 21 -7.22 -8.39 0.53
C TYR A 21 -8.75 -8.59 0.51
N PRO A 22 -9.52 -7.60 0.97
CA PRO A 22 -10.97 -7.68 0.92
C PRO A 22 -11.50 -7.46 -0.50
N MET A 23 -12.38 -8.37 -0.96
CA MET A 23 -13.05 -8.28 -2.27
C MET A 23 -13.79 -6.95 -2.49
N TRP A 24 -14.34 -6.36 -1.43
CA TRP A 24 -15.02 -5.06 -1.51
C TRP A 24 -14.07 -3.90 -1.83
N ASN A 25 -12.77 -4.09 -1.69
CA ASN A 25 -11.73 -3.11 -2.00
C ASN A 25 -10.93 -3.48 -3.25
N GLU A 26 -11.50 -4.28 -4.16
CA GLU A 26 -10.94 -4.51 -5.48
C GLU A 26 -10.92 -3.19 -6.27
N ARG A 27 -9.74 -2.59 -6.42
CA ARG A 27 -9.53 -1.36 -7.18
C ARG A 27 -8.65 -1.62 -8.38
N GLU A 28 -9.13 -1.33 -9.58
CA GLU A 28 -8.36 -1.51 -10.82
C GLU A 28 -7.03 -0.75 -10.79
N GLU A 29 -7.03 0.41 -10.13
CA GLU A 29 -5.86 1.26 -10.01
C GLU A 29 -5.70 1.72 -8.55
N ILE A 30 -4.46 1.83 -8.11
CA ILE A 30 -4.09 2.37 -6.81
C ILE A 30 -3.25 3.62 -6.98
N ILE A 31 -3.38 4.55 -6.04
CA ILE A 31 -2.58 5.78 -6.04
C ILE A 31 -1.16 5.40 -5.62
N VAL A 32 -0.22 5.57 -6.54
CA VAL A 32 1.19 5.27 -6.32
C VAL A 32 2.02 6.52 -6.08
N ARG A 33 1.57 7.69 -6.51
CA ARG A 33 2.38 8.89 -6.34
C ARG A 33 1.55 10.15 -6.43
N CYS A 34 2.03 11.20 -5.80
CA CYS A 34 1.46 12.54 -5.92
C CYS A 34 2.59 13.51 -6.28
N GLY A 35 2.43 14.23 -7.39
CA GLY A 35 3.40 15.23 -7.86
C GLY A 35 4.83 14.68 -7.95
N GLY A 36 5.78 15.41 -7.35
CA GLY A 36 7.20 15.06 -7.33
C GLY A 36 7.67 14.26 -6.12
N PHE A 37 6.78 13.80 -5.24
CA PHE A 37 7.15 12.91 -4.13
C PHE A 37 7.36 11.49 -4.66
N LEU A 38 8.30 10.71 -4.13
CA LEU A 38 8.50 9.31 -4.55
C LEU A 38 7.32 8.40 -4.12
N ASN A 39 6.75 8.68 -2.96
CA ASN A 39 5.63 7.96 -2.34
C ASN A 39 4.42 8.87 -2.13
N VAL A 40 3.27 8.28 -1.79
CA VAL A 40 2.05 9.03 -1.52
C VAL A 40 2.12 9.68 -0.15
N SER A 41 2.07 11.01 -0.14
CA SER A 41 2.20 11.84 1.04
C SER A 41 0.82 12.10 1.67
N LEU A 42 0.66 11.78 2.95
CA LEU A 42 -0.54 11.99 3.73
C LEU A 42 -0.30 13.11 4.75
N LEU A 43 -1.25 14.04 4.80
CA LEU A 43 -1.27 15.13 5.78
C LEU A 43 -2.10 14.71 6.99
N GLY A 44 -1.51 14.80 8.17
CA GLY A 44 -2.19 14.58 9.44
C GLY A 44 -2.25 15.86 10.27
N THR A 45 -3.02 15.83 11.35
CA THR A 45 -3.10 16.95 12.30
C THR A 45 -1.88 17.07 13.19
N GLN A 46 -1.17 15.95 13.43
CA GLN A 46 0.00 15.87 14.31
C GLN A 46 1.31 15.62 13.56
N GLY A 47 1.25 15.49 12.24
CA GLY A 47 2.39 15.17 11.41
C GLY A 47 1.99 14.63 10.05
N ASP A 48 2.99 14.49 9.19
CA ASP A 48 2.84 14.00 7.83
C ASP A 48 3.60 12.69 7.67
N ILE A 49 3.03 11.77 6.89
CA ILE A 49 3.65 10.47 6.59
C ILE A 49 3.61 10.21 5.09
N ASN A 50 4.46 9.32 4.61
CA ASN A 50 4.21 8.61 3.37
C ASN A 50 3.98 7.12 3.64
N TYR A 51 3.25 6.45 2.75
CA TYR A 51 3.20 4.99 2.75
C TYR A 51 4.05 4.44 1.61
N ASN A 52 4.71 3.31 1.87
CA ASN A 52 5.49 2.58 0.88
C ASN A 52 4.55 1.87 -0.10
N LEU A 53 4.79 2.07 -1.39
CA LEU A 53 3.98 1.56 -2.50
C LEU A 53 4.02 0.05 -2.64
N GLU A 54 5.13 -0.57 -2.27
CA GLU A 54 5.30 -2.02 -2.34
C GLU A 54 4.42 -2.73 -1.31
N LEU A 55 4.23 -2.09 -0.14
CA LEU A 55 3.24 -2.53 0.83
C LEU A 55 1.82 -2.37 0.29
N LEU A 56 1.52 -1.26 -0.39
CA LEU A 56 0.20 -1.03 -0.96
C LEU A 56 -0.12 -2.03 -2.09
N SER A 57 0.85 -2.34 -2.95
CA SER A 57 0.71 -3.36 -4.00
C SER A 57 0.34 -4.72 -3.40
N ARG A 58 1.03 -5.14 -2.33
CA ARG A 58 0.69 -6.38 -1.58
C ARG A 58 -0.71 -6.33 -0.99
N GLN A 59 -1.08 -5.21 -0.36
CA GLN A 59 -2.41 -5.01 0.22
C GLN A 59 -3.53 -4.99 -0.84
N ALA A 60 -3.18 -4.62 -2.07
CA ALA A 60 -4.08 -4.64 -3.22
C ALA A 60 -4.05 -5.98 -3.99
N GLY A 61 -3.30 -6.97 -3.52
CA GLY A 61 -3.23 -8.31 -4.12
C GLY A 61 -2.35 -8.42 -5.35
N TYR A 62 -1.55 -7.38 -5.67
CA TYR A 62 -0.60 -7.44 -6.77
C TYR A 62 0.69 -8.17 -6.36
N PRO A 63 1.25 -9.02 -7.24
CA PRO A 63 2.52 -9.67 -6.98
C PRO A 63 3.66 -8.66 -6.92
N VAL A 64 4.60 -8.84 -6.00
CA VAL A 64 5.85 -8.08 -5.97
C VAL A 64 6.81 -8.71 -6.97
N ILE A 65 6.90 -8.12 -8.17
CA ILE A 65 7.70 -8.65 -9.29
C ILE A 65 9.19 -8.33 -9.11
N LYS A 66 9.52 -7.25 -8.41
CA LYS A 66 10.89 -6.78 -8.21
C LYS A 66 11.16 -6.46 -6.75
N VAL A 67 12.41 -6.64 -6.34
CA VAL A 67 12.87 -6.17 -5.03
C VAL A 67 12.80 -4.63 -5.04
N PRO A 68 12.14 -4.01 -4.05
CA PRO A 68 12.09 -2.55 -3.92
C PRO A 68 13.48 -1.95 -3.79
N SER A 69 13.71 -0.76 -4.33
CA SER A 69 14.95 -0.04 -4.03
C SER A 69 14.95 0.48 -2.59
N GLU A 70 16.14 0.73 -2.03
CA GLU A 70 16.26 1.31 -0.68
C GLU A 70 15.55 2.69 -0.60
N GLU A 71 15.58 3.46 -1.68
CA GLU A 71 14.89 4.75 -1.79
C GLU A 71 13.36 4.60 -1.71
N ASP A 72 12.79 3.59 -2.37
CA ASP A 72 11.34 3.31 -2.33
C ASP A 72 10.89 2.90 -0.92
N MET A 73 11.78 2.21 -0.20
CA MET A 73 11.53 1.74 1.15
C MET A 73 11.72 2.78 2.24
N ASN A 74 12.31 3.93 1.93
CA ASN A 74 12.59 4.97 2.91
C ASN A 74 11.32 5.76 3.24
N PRO A 75 10.70 5.57 4.42
CA PRO A 75 9.56 6.38 4.79
C PRO A 75 10.05 7.79 5.15
N PHE A 76 9.25 8.80 4.84
CA PHE A 76 9.37 10.08 5.53
C PHE A 76 8.26 10.18 6.57
N ILE A 77 8.67 10.60 7.76
CA ILE A 77 7.78 10.86 8.88
C ILE A 77 8.16 12.24 9.41
N ILE A 78 7.22 13.17 9.37
CA ILE A 78 7.41 14.52 9.86
C ILE A 78 6.53 14.71 11.09
N HIS A 79 7.17 14.96 12.23
CA HIS A 79 6.50 15.20 13.50
C HIS A 79 6.56 16.68 13.91
N GLY A 80 5.53 17.12 14.64
CA GLY A 80 5.58 18.36 15.45
C GLY A 80 5.83 19.64 14.63
N LEU A 81 6.73 20.50 15.12
CA LEU A 81 7.01 21.83 14.53
C LEU A 81 7.43 21.81 13.05
N LYS A 82 8.06 20.73 12.57
CA LYS A 82 8.43 20.61 11.16
C LYS A 82 7.22 20.40 10.25
N ALA A 83 6.13 19.81 10.74
CA ALA A 83 4.86 19.73 10.02
C ALA A 83 4.22 21.13 9.93
N HIS A 84 4.37 21.97 10.96
CA HIS A 84 3.92 23.37 10.92
C HIS A 84 4.71 24.26 9.93
N ASN A 85 5.72 23.73 9.24
CA ASN A 85 6.30 24.39 8.08
C ASN A 85 5.25 24.43 6.95
N GLY A 86 4.51 25.55 6.88
CA GLY A 86 3.44 25.75 5.90
C GLY A 86 3.89 25.58 4.44
N GLU A 87 5.19 25.72 4.14
CA GLU A 87 5.74 25.43 2.80
C GLU A 87 5.63 23.94 2.44
N PHE A 88 5.99 23.05 3.37
CA PHE A 88 5.94 21.61 3.13
C PHE A 88 4.49 21.13 2.95
N HIS A 89 3.59 21.62 3.80
CA HIS A 89 2.14 21.39 3.64
C HIS A 89 1.62 21.89 2.28
N ARG A 90 2.06 23.07 1.81
CA ARG A 90 1.69 23.57 0.48
C ARG A 90 2.20 22.66 -0.63
N ARG A 91 3.43 22.14 -0.52
CA ARG A 91 3.99 21.18 -1.47
C ARG A 91 3.20 19.88 -1.52
N ILE A 92 2.83 19.29 -0.37
CA ILE A 92 1.98 18.09 -0.35
C ILE A 92 0.62 18.42 -0.98
N ARG A 93 -0.02 19.52 -0.59
CA ARG A 93 -1.32 19.91 -1.13
C ARG A 93 -1.28 20.14 -2.65
N HIS A 94 -0.19 20.70 -3.16
CA HIS A 94 0.04 20.87 -4.59
C HIS A 94 0.26 19.54 -5.29
N ALA A 95 1.04 18.63 -4.70
CA ALA A 95 1.29 17.30 -5.24
C ALA A 95 0.01 16.48 -5.42
N TRP A 96 -0.97 16.63 -4.52
CA TRP A 96 -2.29 16.01 -4.65
C TRP A 96 -3.11 16.48 -5.86
N ARG A 97 -2.70 17.54 -6.56
CA ARG A 97 -3.31 17.95 -7.83
C ARG A 97 -2.82 17.11 -9.02
N SER A 98 -1.75 16.34 -8.83
CA SER A 98 -1.11 15.52 -9.87
C SER A 98 -0.95 14.09 -9.35
N VAL A 99 -2.06 13.38 -9.21
CA VAL A 99 -2.10 11.99 -8.76
C VAL A 99 -1.67 11.06 -9.89
N ILE A 100 -0.79 10.12 -9.59
CA ILE A 100 -0.39 9.03 -10.49
C ILE A 100 -0.97 7.73 -9.94
N GLN A 101 -1.72 7.04 -10.78
CA GLN A 101 -2.35 5.77 -10.48
C GLN A 101 -1.74 4.66 -11.34
N ARG A 102 -1.71 3.44 -10.81
CA ARG A 102 -1.17 2.23 -11.47
C ARG A 102 -1.98 1.01 -11.08
N GLY A 103 -2.03 0.00 -11.94
CA GLY A 103 -2.68 -1.26 -11.62
C GLY A 103 -2.46 -2.36 -12.65
N ARG A 104 -3.03 -2.21 -13.86
CA ARG A 104 -2.97 -3.25 -14.91
C ARG A 104 -1.54 -3.67 -15.29
N GLU A 105 -0.58 -2.76 -15.20
CA GLU A 105 0.83 -3.03 -15.50
C GLU A 105 1.53 -3.94 -14.49
N TRP A 106 0.94 -4.19 -13.32
CA TRP A 106 1.48 -5.08 -12.30
C TRP A 106 1.00 -6.52 -12.43
N GLY A 107 0.26 -6.82 -13.51
CA GLY A 107 -0.22 -8.15 -13.82
C GLY A 107 -1.49 -8.51 -13.06
N THR A 108 -1.89 -9.78 -13.20
CA THR A 108 -3.07 -10.33 -12.54
C THR A 108 -2.84 -10.38 -11.04
N ARG A 109 -3.86 -10.00 -10.26
CA ARG A 109 -3.83 -10.18 -8.81
C ARG A 109 -3.66 -11.66 -8.48
N SER A 110 -2.91 -11.96 -7.43
CA SER A 110 -2.60 -13.35 -7.04
C SER A 110 -3.81 -14.12 -6.51
N CYS A 111 -4.98 -13.50 -6.43
CA CYS A 111 -6.16 -13.99 -5.72
C CYS A 111 -7.41 -13.84 -6.60
N GLY A 112 -8.18 -14.93 -6.74
CA GLY A 112 -9.37 -15.01 -7.60
C GLY A 112 -9.23 -15.91 -8.83
N THR A 113 -8.08 -16.55 -9.06
CA THR A 113 -7.82 -17.42 -10.23
C THR A 113 -8.19 -18.88 -10.02
N SER A 114 -8.83 -19.24 -8.90
CA SER A 114 -9.41 -20.58 -8.76
C SER A 114 -10.65 -20.65 -9.65
N THR A 115 -10.48 -21.10 -10.89
CA THR A 115 -11.60 -21.56 -11.71
C THR A 115 -12.30 -22.66 -10.94
N GLU A 116 -13.59 -22.50 -10.70
CA GLU A 116 -14.48 -23.57 -10.28
C GLU A 116 -14.45 -24.67 -11.34
N THR A 117 -13.55 -25.63 -11.19
CA THR A 117 -13.69 -26.95 -11.81
C THR A 117 -13.99 -27.91 -10.69
N GLY A 118 -15.28 -28.26 -10.60
CA GLY A 118 -15.83 -29.23 -9.65
C GLY A 118 -15.43 -30.67 -9.93
#